data_AF-A0A955Y5I7-F1
#
_entry.id   AF-A0A955Y5I7-F1
#
_cell.length_a   1.000
_cell.length_b   1.000
_cell.length_c   1.000
_cell.angle_alpha   90.00
_cell.angle_beta   90.00
_cell.angle_gamma   90.00
#
_symmetry.space_group_name_H-M   'P 1'
#
loop_
_entity.id
_entity.type
_entity.pdbx_description
1 polymer ?
#
loop_
_entity_poly.entity_id
_entity_poly.type
_entity_poly.pdbx_seq_one_letter_code
_entity_poly.pdbx_strand_id
1 'polypeptide(L)'
;PHLAHALESTSYAAVRRLFQVGGRLAGDGDRVKRPDLAKTLKAWAKSAGEDLHAGPGARSLVAAARGEGGTLAEADLVAYTPVSRAPLVGRYGDLTLVTMGPPSSGGVVLLQALAVLEGYDLESLGHNSSAYVHLVTEVLQHAYADRAHHLGDPDHVEVPVDRLLAPERIEAIRRAIWPARTFPPDHYGPLIAPPRDAGTQHISAVDRDGMSVALTTTINTSFGSDVVDPRTSIVLNNEMDDFAAAPGTPNAYGLVGDEQNAIAPGKRPLSSMTPTVVLDADGKVLMSIGASGGSTIISAVLQVLLDVVVFDMDPQEAVAAPRFHHQWQPSTLWLEPGFPLDVQRALESIGHTVTVRPGFSSVQLVVRAGEGRYEGGADPRKGRWPAREASR
;
A
#
# COMPACT_ATOMS: atom_id res chain seq x y z
N PRO A 1 3.72 -12.95 18.99
CA PRO A 1 4.59 -11.75 19.07
C PRO A 1 4.01 -10.45 18.44
N HIS A 2 3.74 -10.37 17.13
CA HIS A 2 3.33 -9.11 16.46
C HIS A 2 2.05 -8.49 17.01
N LEU A 3 1.01 -9.29 17.22
CA LEU A 3 -0.23 -8.80 17.82
C LEU A 3 0.00 -8.30 19.25
N ALA A 4 0.80 -9.02 20.06
CA ALA A 4 1.12 -8.61 21.43
C ALA A 4 1.86 -7.27 21.44
N HIS A 5 2.88 -7.10 20.59
CA HIS A 5 3.60 -5.84 20.46
C HIS A 5 2.68 -4.69 20.03
N ALA A 6 1.83 -4.91 19.02
CA ALA A 6 0.88 -3.89 18.56
C ALA A 6 -0.11 -3.48 19.67
N LEU A 7 -0.56 -4.45 20.48
CA LEU A 7 -1.45 -4.20 21.62
C LEU A 7 -0.75 -3.44 22.76
N GLU A 8 0.54 -3.73 23.00
CA GLU A 8 1.36 -3.01 23.98
C GLU A 8 1.62 -1.56 23.56
N SER A 9 1.90 -1.33 22.27
CA SER A 9 2.24 -0.03 21.73
C SER A 9 1.05 0.91 21.53
N THR A 10 -0.18 0.37 21.48
CA THR A 10 -1.37 1.19 21.24
C THR A 10 -1.99 1.73 22.54
N SER A 11 -2.48 2.97 22.48
CA SER A 11 -3.29 3.60 23.53
C SER A 11 -4.80 3.31 23.40
N TYR A 12 -5.20 2.58 22.35
CA TYR A 12 -6.59 2.35 21.96
C TYR A 12 -7.33 1.44 22.95
N ALA A 13 -8.21 2.05 23.74
CA ALA A 13 -8.80 1.41 24.90
C ALA A 13 -9.88 0.39 24.50
N ALA A 14 -10.68 0.67 23.47
CA ALA A 14 -11.73 -0.25 23.05
C ALA A 14 -11.15 -1.49 22.39
N VAL A 15 -10.15 -1.31 21.54
CA VAL A 15 -9.38 -2.40 20.94
C VAL A 15 -8.71 -3.24 22.02
N ARG A 16 -8.00 -2.63 22.98
CA ARG A 16 -7.32 -3.39 24.06
C ARG A 16 -8.29 -4.27 24.85
N ARG A 17 -9.55 -3.85 25.05
CA ARG A 17 -10.59 -4.67 25.71
C ARG A 17 -10.92 -5.96 24.94
N LEU A 18 -10.85 -5.95 23.61
CA LEU A 18 -11.10 -7.14 22.78
C LEU A 18 -10.05 -8.24 22.96
N PHE A 19 -8.85 -7.88 23.44
CA PHE A 19 -7.71 -8.78 23.53
C PHE A 19 -7.27 -9.00 24.98
N GLN A 20 -8.20 -9.02 25.93
CA GLN A 20 -7.91 -9.37 27.32
C GLN A 20 -8.03 -10.88 27.57
N VAL A 21 -7.09 -11.43 28.32
CA VAL A 21 -7.08 -12.82 28.79
C VAL A 21 -6.83 -12.81 30.30
N GLY A 22 -7.81 -13.27 31.09
CA GLY A 22 -7.69 -13.31 32.55
C GLY A 22 -7.53 -11.93 33.21
N GLY A 23 -8.13 -10.88 32.65
CA GLY A 23 -8.07 -9.52 33.19
C GLY A 23 -6.81 -8.72 32.83
N ARG A 24 -5.85 -9.31 32.11
CA ARG A 24 -4.69 -8.61 31.54
C ARG A 24 -4.77 -8.60 30.01
N LEU A 25 -4.02 -7.69 29.40
CA LEU A 25 -3.83 -7.68 27.95
C LEU A 25 -3.12 -8.97 27.50
N ALA A 26 -3.53 -9.53 26.37
CA ALA A 26 -2.93 -10.73 25.80
C ALA A 26 -1.49 -10.47 25.38
N GLY A 27 -0.60 -11.36 25.83
CA GLY A 27 0.81 -11.40 25.47
C GLY A 27 1.11 -12.54 24.49
N ASP A 28 2.39 -12.77 24.25
CA ASP A 28 2.81 -13.87 23.38
C ASP A 28 2.43 -15.24 23.96
N GLY A 29 2.00 -16.16 23.09
CA GLY A 29 1.52 -17.49 23.48
C GLY A 29 0.10 -17.54 24.06
N ASP A 30 -0.53 -16.41 24.39
CA ASP A 30 -1.90 -16.41 24.89
C ASP A 30 -2.93 -16.77 23.80
N ARG A 31 -3.95 -17.53 24.19
CA ARG A 31 -5.09 -17.84 23.32
C ARG A 31 -6.19 -16.79 23.49
N VAL A 32 -6.33 -15.90 22.51
CA VAL A 32 -7.45 -14.95 22.46
C VAL A 32 -8.68 -15.58 21.82
N LYS A 33 -9.85 -15.45 22.46
CA LYS A 33 -11.14 -15.88 21.92
C LYS A 33 -12.02 -14.66 21.66
N ARG A 34 -12.62 -14.58 20.46
CA ARG A 34 -13.59 -13.54 20.09
C ARG A 34 -14.96 -14.16 19.78
N PRO A 35 -15.71 -14.63 20.80
CA PRO A 35 -16.97 -15.35 20.60
C PRO A 35 -18.04 -14.51 19.90
N ASP A 36 -18.09 -13.20 20.17
CA ASP A 36 -19.08 -12.32 19.54
C ASP A 36 -18.75 -12.06 18.07
N LEU A 37 -17.48 -11.87 17.72
CA LEU A 37 -17.07 -11.87 16.30
C LEU A 37 -17.43 -13.19 15.61
N ALA A 38 -17.23 -14.33 16.29
CA ALA A 38 -17.59 -15.62 15.71
C ALA A 38 -19.11 -15.75 15.47
N LYS A 39 -19.96 -15.18 16.33
CA LYS A 39 -21.42 -15.09 16.09
C LYS A 39 -21.71 -14.17 14.90
N THR A 40 -21.06 -13.02 14.80
CA THR A 40 -21.17 -12.09 13.68
C THR A 40 -20.84 -12.76 12.35
N LEU A 41 -19.68 -13.42 12.25
CA LEU A 41 -19.26 -14.10 11.02
C LEU A 41 -20.23 -15.22 10.61
N LYS A 42 -20.82 -15.93 11.58
CA LYS A 42 -21.87 -16.93 11.30
C LYS A 42 -23.17 -16.31 10.81
N ALA A 43 -23.58 -15.18 11.39
CA ALA A 43 -24.78 -14.45 10.95
C ALA A 43 -24.57 -13.86 9.54
N TRP A 44 -23.40 -13.27 9.28
CA TRP A 44 -22.99 -12.80 7.97
C TRP A 44 -23.02 -13.92 6.92
N ALA A 45 -22.41 -15.08 7.21
CA ALA A 45 -22.42 -16.22 6.30
C ALA A 45 -23.85 -16.77 6.04
N LYS A 46 -24.69 -16.89 7.08
CA LYS A 46 -26.07 -17.38 6.95
C LYS A 46 -26.97 -16.43 6.15
N SER A 47 -26.71 -15.14 6.24
CA SER A 47 -27.48 -14.08 5.58
C SER A 47 -26.91 -13.66 4.22
N ALA A 48 -25.83 -14.30 3.76
CA ALA A 48 -25.08 -13.89 2.56
C ALA A 48 -24.68 -12.41 2.59
N GLY A 49 -24.36 -11.87 3.77
CA GLY A 49 -23.94 -10.48 3.96
C GLY A 49 -25.01 -9.54 4.51
N GLU A 50 -26.29 -9.85 4.31
CA GLU A 50 -27.41 -8.94 4.64
C GLU A 50 -27.43 -8.48 6.10
N ASP A 51 -26.97 -9.30 7.06
CA ASP A 51 -26.90 -8.90 8.48
C ASP A 51 -26.08 -7.62 8.71
N LEU A 52 -24.99 -7.43 7.94
CA LEU A 52 -24.11 -6.25 8.05
C LEU A 52 -24.48 -5.11 7.11
N HIS A 53 -25.32 -5.34 6.08
CA HIS A 53 -25.74 -4.30 5.13
C HIS A 53 -27.09 -3.66 5.49
N ALA A 54 -28.11 -4.48 5.78
CA ALA A 54 -29.48 -4.01 6.05
C ALA A 54 -30.08 -4.60 7.34
N GLY A 55 -29.36 -5.53 7.97
CA GLY A 55 -29.86 -6.31 9.09
C GLY A 55 -29.58 -5.71 10.47
N PRO A 56 -29.83 -6.52 11.51
CA PRO A 56 -29.50 -6.15 12.88
C PRO A 56 -28.03 -5.75 13.06
N GLY A 57 -27.06 -6.40 12.41
CA GLY A 57 -25.65 -6.04 12.51
C GLY A 57 -25.36 -4.62 11.99
N ALA A 58 -25.94 -4.26 10.85
CA ALA A 58 -25.86 -2.92 10.25
C ALA A 58 -26.29 -1.81 11.24
N ARG A 59 -27.45 -2.00 11.89
CA ARG A 59 -27.96 -1.06 12.90
C ARG A 59 -27.02 -0.90 14.09
N SER A 60 -26.36 -1.98 14.51
CA SER A 60 -25.41 -1.94 15.62
C SER A 60 -24.14 -1.17 15.26
N LEU A 61 -23.61 -1.41 14.06
CA LEU A 61 -22.46 -0.67 13.53
C LEU A 61 -22.73 0.83 13.46
N VAL A 62 -23.91 1.21 12.94
CA VAL A 62 -24.35 2.61 12.86
C VAL A 62 -24.47 3.23 14.25
N ALA A 63 -25.07 2.51 15.21
CA ALA A 63 -25.18 2.99 16.58
C ALA A 63 -23.81 3.17 17.25
N ALA A 64 -22.87 2.25 17.02
CA ALA A 64 -21.50 2.36 17.54
C ALA A 64 -20.76 3.57 16.94
N ALA A 65 -20.83 3.76 15.62
CA ALA A 65 -20.21 4.92 14.96
C ALA A 65 -20.80 6.25 15.46
N ARG A 66 -22.13 6.35 15.55
CA ARG A 66 -22.81 7.57 16.02
C ARG A 66 -22.59 7.85 17.51
N GLY A 67 -22.42 6.81 18.32
CA GLY A 67 -22.10 6.95 19.74
C GLY A 67 -20.79 7.70 19.99
N GLU A 68 -19.85 7.63 19.05
CA GLU A 68 -18.55 8.31 19.06
C GLU A 68 -18.54 9.59 18.19
N GLY A 69 -19.72 10.10 17.80
CA GLY A 69 -19.85 11.35 17.02
C GLY A 69 -19.74 11.19 15.49
N GLY A 70 -19.68 9.96 14.98
CA GLY A 70 -19.69 9.69 13.54
C GLY A 70 -21.04 9.98 12.86
N THR A 71 -21.01 10.14 11.55
CA THR A 71 -22.19 10.49 10.73
C THR A 71 -22.79 9.32 9.94
N LEU A 72 -22.18 8.14 10.02
CA LEU A 72 -22.62 6.92 9.31
C LEU A 72 -24.12 6.66 9.54
N ALA A 73 -24.87 6.41 8.47
CA ALA A 73 -26.28 6.09 8.48
C ALA A 73 -26.54 4.66 7.97
N GLU A 74 -27.68 4.08 8.36
CA GLU A 74 -28.11 2.78 7.82
C GLU A 74 -28.26 2.81 6.30
N ALA A 75 -28.73 3.94 5.77
CA ALA A 75 -28.85 4.15 4.33
C ALA A 75 -27.50 4.04 3.60
N ASP A 76 -26.39 4.43 4.24
CA ASP A 76 -25.05 4.32 3.65
C ASP A 76 -24.64 2.85 3.50
N LEU A 77 -24.94 2.01 4.50
CA LEU A 77 -24.64 0.57 4.48
C LEU A 77 -25.52 -0.19 3.47
N VAL A 78 -26.79 0.20 3.35
CA VAL A 78 -27.74 -0.38 2.39
C VAL A 78 -27.38 0.01 0.96
N ALA A 79 -26.93 1.25 0.74
CA ALA A 79 -26.57 1.74 -0.59
C ALA A 79 -25.20 1.23 -1.08
N TYR A 80 -24.35 0.73 -0.18
CA TYR A 80 -23.02 0.28 -0.54
C TYR A 80 -23.03 -1.02 -1.35
N THR A 81 -22.32 -1.01 -2.49
CA THR A 81 -21.95 -2.21 -3.24
C THR A 81 -20.46 -2.13 -3.64
N PRO A 82 -19.74 -3.26 -3.66
CA PRO A 82 -18.45 -3.33 -4.33
C PRO A 82 -18.60 -2.96 -5.81
N VAL A 83 -17.63 -2.22 -6.36
CA VAL A 83 -17.60 -1.83 -7.78
C VAL A 83 -16.52 -2.62 -8.49
N SER A 84 -16.92 -3.41 -9.50
CA SER A 84 -15.99 -4.08 -10.40
C SER A 84 -15.47 -3.10 -11.44
N ARG A 85 -14.15 -3.03 -11.61
CA ARG A 85 -13.49 -2.15 -12.57
C ARG A 85 -12.53 -2.95 -13.45
N ALA A 86 -12.33 -2.49 -14.67
CA ALA A 86 -11.22 -2.97 -15.48
C ALA A 86 -9.89 -2.65 -14.74
N PRO A 87 -8.94 -3.60 -14.71
CA PRO A 87 -7.64 -3.34 -14.11
C PRO A 87 -6.87 -2.32 -14.95
N LEU A 88 -5.94 -1.63 -14.30
CA LEU A 88 -4.94 -0.84 -15.01
C LEU A 88 -3.85 -1.80 -15.52
N VAL A 89 -3.58 -1.74 -16.82
CA VAL A 89 -2.62 -2.63 -17.48
C VAL A 89 -1.47 -1.81 -18.06
N GLY A 90 -0.24 -2.23 -17.77
CA GLY A 90 0.97 -1.63 -18.32
C GLY A 90 2.02 -2.68 -18.67
N ARG A 91 3.15 -2.24 -19.22
CA ARG A 91 4.25 -3.11 -19.64
C ARG A 91 5.57 -2.66 -19.01
N TYR A 92 6.48 -3.63 -18.86
CA TYR A 92 7.89 -3.40 -18.51
C TYR A 92 8.71 -4.49 -19.22
N GLY A 93 9.41 -4.12 -20.28
CA GLY A 93 9.98 -5.06 -21.23
C GLY A 93 8.92 -5.99 -21.83
N ASP A 94 9.13 -7.29 -21.68
CA ASP A 94 8.21 -8.33 -22.16
C ASP A 94 7.08 -8.67 -21.16
N LEU A 95 7.13 -8.09 -19.96
CA LEU A 95 6.16 -8.36 -18.89
C LEU A 95 4.92 -7.49 -19.06
N THR A 96 3.76 -8.08 -18.73
CA THR A 96 2.49 -7.35 -18.61
C THR A 96 2.11 -7.25 -17.14
N LEU A 97 1.91 -6.04 -16.64
CA LEU A 97 1.49 -5.78 -15.28
C LEU A 97 0.00 -5.47 -15.26
N VAL A 98 -0.75 -6.24 -14.46
CA VAL A 98 -2.18 -6.05 -14.19
C VAL A 98 -2.32 -5.56 -12.75
N THR A 99 -2.64 -4.29 -12.57
CA THR A 99 -2.63 -3.61 -11.25
C THR A 99 -3.90 -2.78 -11.04
N MET A 100 -4.04 -2.18 -9.85
CA MET A 100 -5.20 -1.36 -9.50
C MET A 100 -5.10 0.06 -10.06
N GLY A 101 -6.12 0.47 -10.81
CA GLY A 101 -6.34 1.87 -11.15
C GLY A 101 -7.03 2.67 -10.03
N PRO A 102 -7.35 3.97 -10.28
CA PRO A 102 -8.12 4.81 -9.37
C PRO A 102 -9.43 4.12 -8.91
N PRO A 103 -9.84 4.26 -7.64
CA PRO A 103 -9.36 5.21 -6.62
C PRO A 103 -8.07 4.80 -5.88
N SER A 104 -7.39 3.72 -6.30
CA SER A 104 -6.00 3.52 -5.88
C SER A 104 -5.05 4.32 -6.76
N SER A 105 -4.09 4.99 -6.13
CA SER A 105 -2.93 5.59 -6.79
C SER A 105 -1.82 4.61 -7.12
N GLY A 106 -1.84 3.44 -6.48
CA GLY A 106 -0.71 2.51 -6.44
C GLY A 106 -0.26 2.05 -7.81
N GLY A 107 -1.21 1.62 -8.64
CA GLY A 107 -0.90 1.11 -9.98
C GLY A 107 -0.40 2.19 -10.93
N VAL A 108 -0.96 3.40 -10.88
CA VAL A 108 -0.52 4.51 -11.75
C VAL A 108 0.93 4.88 -11.46
N VAL A 109 1.28 5.07 -10.19
CA VAL A 109 2.65 5.42 -9.78
C VAL A 109 3.62 4.27 -10.08
N LEU A 110 3.23 3.01 -9.85
CA LEU A 110 4.04 1.84 -10.19
C LEU A 110 4.37 1.80 -11.69
N LEU A 111 3.36 1.92 -12.55
CA LEU A 111 3.54 1.87 -14.00
C LEU A 111 4.33 3.08 -14.52
N GLN A 112 4.09 4.26 -13.97
CA GLN A 112 4.84 5.45 -14.35
C GLN A 112 6.32 5.30 -13.98
N ALA A 113 6.62 4.80 -12.78
CA ALA A 113 7.99 4.57 -12.35
C ALA A 113 8.69 3.53 -13.23
N LEU A 114 8.03 2.40 -13.52
CA LEU A 114 8.58 1.36 -14.40
C LEU A 114 8.83 1.87 -15.82
N ALA A 115 7.89 2.63 -16.40
CA ALA A 115 8.05 3.22 -17.72
C ALA A 115 9.20 4.22 -17.78
N VAL A 116 9.46 4.97 -16.71
CA VAL A 116 10.65 5.84 -16.63
C VAL A 116 11.93 5.02 -16.51
N LEU A 117 11.94 3.98 -15.66
CA LEU A 117 13.11 3.16 -15.40
C LEU A 117 13.51 2.26 -16.58
N GLU A 118 12.58 1.92 -17.49
CA GLU A 118 12.79 0.99 -18.61
C GLU A 118 13.92 1.38 -19.59
N GLY A 119 14.37 2.63 -19.65
CA GLY A 119 15.55 2.98 -20.47
C GLY A 119 16.76 3.38 -19.68
N TYR A 120 16.89 2.82 -18.48
CA TYR A 120 18.13 2.78 -17.74
C TYR A 120 18.58 1.32 -17.59
N ASP A 121 19.88 1.09 -17.69
CA ASP A 121 20.48 -0.22 -17.41
C ASP A 121 20.66 -0.37 -15.89
N LEU A 122 19.58 -0.83 -15.24
CA LEU A 122 19.53 -0.98 -13.78
C LEU A 122 20.47 -2.06 -13.27
N GLU A 123 20.71 -3.11 -14.04
CA GLU A 123 21.63 -4.19 -13.69
C GLU A 123 23.06 -3.65 -13.56
N SER A 124 23.52 -2.88 -14.56
CA SER A 124 24.85 -2.24 -14.55
C SER A 124 25.01 -1.18 -13.45
N LEU A 125 23.92 -0.55 -12.99
CA LEU A 125 23.98 0.36 -11.82
C LEU A 125 24.28 -0.39 -10.52
N GLY A 126 23.96 -1.69 -10.45
CA GLY A 126 24.15 -2.54 -9.27
C GLY A 126 23.05 -2.34 -8.22
N HIS A 127 22.47 -3.46 -7.78
CA HIS A 127 21.43 -3.48 -6.76
C HIS A 127 21.85 -2.70 -5.51
N ASN A 128 21.00 -1.75 -5.10
CA ASN A 128 21.21 -0.90 -3.93
C ASN A 128 22.52 -0.10 -3.89
N SER A 129 23.17 0.13 -5.04
CA SER A 129 24.23 1.13 -5.16
C SER A 129 23.66 2.54 -4.94
N SER A 130 24.52 3.51 -4.62
CA SER A 130 24.08 4.92 -4.49
C SER A 130 23.48 5.47 -5.77
N ALA A 131 23.97 5.05 -6.94
CA ALA A 131 23.43 5.47 -8.24
C ALA A 131 22.04 4.88 -8.52
N TYR A 132 21.85 3.60 -8.22
CA TYR A 132 20.54 2.94 -8.32
C TYR A 132 19.51 3.58 -7.37
N VAL A 133 19.88 3.73 -6.08
CA VAL A 133 19.01 4.34 -5.08
C VAL A 133 18.64 5.77 -5.46
N HIS A 134 19.61 6.56 -5.93
CA HIS A 134 19.36 7.93 -6.39
C HIS A 134 18.39 7.95 -7.57
N LEU A 135 18.64 7.17 -8.63
CA LEU A 135 17.77 7.13 -9.81
C LEU A 135 16.33 6.78 -9.44
N VAL A 136 16.12 5.66 -8.73
CA VAL A 136 14.77 5.23 -8.34
C VAL A 136 14.11 6.26 -7.41
N THR A 137 14.88 6.92 -6.55
CA THR A 137 14.37 8.00 -5.69
C THR A 137 13.90 9.21 -6.49
N GLU A 138 14.64 9.68 -7.50
CA GLU A 138 14.23 10.78 -8.37
C GLU A 138 12.98 10.43 -9.18
N VAL A 139 12.89 9.20 -9.69
CA VAL A 139 11.69 8.71 -10.38
C VAL A 139 10.47 8.73 -9.46
N LEU A 140 10.61 8.20 -8.25
CA LEU A 140 9.53 8.21 -7.26
C LEU A 140 9.14 9.63 -6.87
N GLN A 141 10.07 10.57 -6.73
CA GLN A 141 9.74 11.97 -6.44
C GLN A 141 8.80 12.57 -7.49
N HIS A 142 9.09 12.41 -8.77
CA HIS A 142 8.20 12.87 -9.84
C HIS A 142 6.85 12.14 -9.83
N ALA A 143 6.85 10.82 -9.63
CA ALA A 143 5.62 10.04 -9.68
C ALA A 143 4.70 10.28 -8.47
N TYR A 144 5.26 10.52 -7.27
CA TYR A 144 4.48 10.92 -6.10
C TYR A 144 3.99 12.37 -6.18
N ALA A 145 4.72 13.26 -6.85
CA ALA A 145 4.22 14.60 -7.18
C ALA A 145 2.99 14.52 -8.10
N ASP A 146 3.07 13.74 -9.17
CA ASP A 146 1.91 13.49 -10.05
C ASP A 146 0.74 12.85 -9.30
N ARG A 147 1.00 11.85 -8.45
CA ARG A 147 0.00 11.22 -7.58
C ARG A 147 -0.78 12.25 -6.78
N ALA A 148 -0.05 13.13 -6.11
CA ALA A 148 -0.64 14.07 -5.18
C ALA A 148 -1.46 15.16 -5.91
N HIS A 149 -1.08 15.52 -7.13
CA HIS A 149 -1.74 16.56 -7.92
C HIS A 149 -2.87 16.08 -8.83
N HIS A 150 -2.93 14.78 -9.15
CA HIS A 150 -3.75 14.32 -10.29
C HIS A 150 -4.61 13.09 -9.99
N LEU A 151 -4.49 12.47 -8.82
CA LEU A 151 -5.24 11.25 -8.52
C LEU A 151 -6.31 11.48 -7.44
N GLY A 152 -7.48 10.89 -7.67
CA GLY A 152 -8.64 10.92 -6.77
C GLY A 152 -9.65 9.83 -7.13
N ASP A 153 -10.88 9.97 -6.64
CA ASP A 153 -11.97 9.05 -7.01
C ASP A 153 -12.44 9.31 -8.45
N PRO A 154 -12.29 8.36 -9.39
CA PRO A 154 -12.70 8.55 -10.78
C PRO A 154 -14.22 8.72 -10.95
N ASP A 155 -15.03 8.41 -9.94
CA ASP A 155 -16.47 8.65 -9.99
C ASP A 155 -16.85 10.11 -9.68
N HIS A 156 -15.89 10.91 -9.19
CA HIS A 156 -16.10 12.30 -8.76
C HIS A 156 -15.21 13.32 -9.46
N VAL A 157 -14.03 12.90 -9.92
CA VAL A 157 -13.04 13.80 -10.53
C VAL A 157 -12.43 13.16 -11.78
N GLU A 158 -11.99 13.99 -12.72
CA GLU A 158 -11.25 13.54 -13.88
C GLU A 158 -9.81 13.17 -13.47
N VAL A 159 -9.44 11.90 -13.67
CA VAL A 159 -8.10 11.40 -13.38
C VAL A 159 -7.36 11.16 -14.69
N PRO A 160 -6.31 11.93 -15.03
CA PRO A 160 -5.68 11.91 -16.35
C PRO A 160 -4.67 10.76 -16.49
N VAL A 161 -5.08 9.52 -16.22
CA VAL A 161 -4.20 8.32 -16.23
C VAL A 161 -3.42 8.21 -17.54
N ASP A 162 -4.10 8.36 -18.69
CA ASP A 162 -3.46 8.28 -20.01
C ASP A 162 -2.37 9.33 -20.18
N ARG A 163 -2.57 10.55 -19.65
CA ARG A 163 -1.57 11.64 -19.70
C ARG A 163 -0.37 11.33 -18.81
N LEU A 164 -0.60 10.74 -17.63
CA LEU A 164 0.46 10.43 -16.67
C LEU A 164 1.36 9.29 -17.16
N LEU A 165 0.79 8.36 -17.94
CA LEU A 165 1.50 7.22 -18.54
C LEU A 165 1.92 7.47 -20.00
N ALA A 166 1.60 8.65 -20.56
CA ALA A 166 1.95 9.00 -21.93
C ALA A 166 3.47 9.10 -22.13
N PRO A 167 4.02 8.68 -23.28
CA PRO A 167 5.45 8.77 -23.58
C PRO A 167 6.05 10.15 -23.34
N GLU A 168 5.30 11.22 -23.62
CA GLU A 168 5.73 12.60 -23.43
C GLU A 168 5.98 12.92 -21.94
N ARG A 169 5.12 12.43 -21.04
CA ARG A 169 5.30 12.62 -19.59
C ARG A 169 6.47 11.80 -19.07
N ILE A 170 6.56 10.53 -19.49
CA ILE A 170 7.66 9.63 -19.10
C ILE A 170 9.01 10.23 -19.51
N GLU A 171 9.13 10.71 -20.75
CA GLU A 171 10.36 11.33 -21.24
C GLU A 171 10.64 12.69 -20.58
N ALA A 172 9.60 13.45 -20.23
CA ALA A 172 9.77 14.68 -19.43
C ALA A 172 10.36 14.39 -18.04
N ILE A 173 9.96 13.30 -17.39
CA ILE A 173 10.55 12.86 -16.12
C ILE A 173 12.01 12.48 -16.34
N ARG A 174 12.32 11.63 -17.33
CA ARG A 174 13.71 11.22 -17.63
C ARG A 174 14.65 12.39 -17.84
N ARG A 175 14.21 13.41 -18.59
CA ARG A 175 14.99 14.64 -18.84
C ARG A 175 15.18 15.51 -17.61
N ALA A 176 14.31 15.40 -16.61
CA ALA A 176 14.40 16.14 -15.37
C ALA A 176 15.33 15.48 -14.33
N ILE A 177 15.70 14.21 -14.51
CA ILE A 177 16.57 13.49 -13.56
C ILE A 177 18.03 13.90 -13.77
N TRP A 178 18.70 14.32 -12.68
CA TRP A 178 20.11 14.71 -12.68
C TRP A 178 20.96 13.68 -11.93
N PRO A 179 21.87 12.94 -12.59
CA PRO A 179 22.55 11.78 -11.99
C PRO A 179 23.34 12.02 -10.69
N ALA A 180 23.71 13.26 -10.39
CA ALA A 180 24.58 13.65 -9.27
C ALA A 180 23.97 14.76 -8.41
N ARG A 181 22.65 14.97 -8.47
CA ARG A 181 21.97 16.01 -7.69
C ARG A 181 20.48 15.72 -7.54
N THR A 182 19.96 15.81 -6.31
CA THR A 182 18.52 15.96 -6.07
C THR A 182 18.15 17.43 -5.86
N PHE A 183 16.88 17.76 -6.04
CA PHE A 183 16.36 19.13 -5.88
C PHE A 183 15.39 19.24 -4.70
N PRO A 184 15.12 20.46 -4.21
CA PRO A 184 14.05 20.69 -3.23
C PRO A 184 12.68 20.31 -3.80
N PRO A 185 11.67 20.04 -2.94
CA PRO A 185 10.38 19.49 -3.38
C PRO A 185 9.64 20.31 -4.43
N ASP A 186 9.78 21.64 -4.44
CA ASP A 186 9.10 22.53 -5.40
C ASP A 186 9.62 22.38 -6.84
N HIS A 187 10.75 21.68 -7.04
CA HIS A 187 11.23 21.27 -8.35
C HIS A 187 10.33 20.24 -9.03
N TYR A 188 9.75 19.31 -8.27
CA TYR A 188 8.97 18.19 -8.82
C TYR A 188 7.49 18.54 -9.04
N GLY A 189 7.00 19.58 -8.37
CA GLY A 189 5.64 20.08 -8.48
C GLY A 189 5.31 21.13 -7.41
N PRO A 190 4.19 21.86 -7.52
CA PRO A 190 3.72 22.78 -6.48
C PRO A 190 3.50 22.08 -5.14
N LEU A 191 3.98 22.64 -4.03
CA LEU A 191 3.89 21.96 -2.73
C LEU A 191 2.45 21.82 -2.22
N ILE A 192 2.05 20.58 -1.94
CA ILE A 192 0.75 20.22 -1.34
C ILE A 192 0.91 19.25 -0.19
N ALA A 193 -0.05 19.23 0.73
CA ALA A 193 -0.01 18.32 1.87
C ALA A 193 -0.17 16.85 1.39
N PRO A 194 0.75 15.94 1.73
CA PRO A 194 0.65 14.55 1.30
C PRO A 194 -0.54 13.86 2.00
N PRO A 195 -1.26 12.97 1.30
CA PRO A 195 -2.21 12.06 1.95
C PRO A 195 -1.52 11.22 3.03
N ARG A 196 -2.23 10.91 4.11
CA ARG A 196 -1.75 10.00 5.14
C ARG A 196 -2.57 8.72 5.09
N ASP A 197 -1.91 7.61 4.85
CA ASP A 197 -2.47 6.28 4.97
C ASP A 197 -1.48 5.41 5.75
N ALA A 198 -2.00 4.52 6.59
CA ALA A 198 -1.20 3.55 7.33
C ALA A 198 -1.99 2.25 7.49
N GLY A 199 -1.37 1.21 8.06
CA GLY A 199 -2.01 -0.06 8.43
C GLY A 199 -2.65 -0.83 7.27
N THR A 200 -2.09 -1.96 6.88
CA THR A 200 -2.61 -2.74 5.74
C THR A 200 -2.18 -4.19 5.87
N GLN A 201 -2.88 -5.09 5.19
CA GLN A 201 -2.45 -6.47 4.96
C GLN A 201 -2.55 -6.82 3.48
N HIS A 202 -1.64 -7.66 3.02
CA HIS A 202 -1.64 -8.18 1.65
C HIS A 202 -1.53 -9.71 1.68
N ILE A 203 -2.21 -10.35 0.72
CA ILE A 203 -2.16 -11.78 0.47
C ILE A 203 -1.96 -11.97 -1.04
N SER A 204 -1.00 -12.81 -1.38
CA SER A 204 -0.80 -13.32 -2.74
C SER A 204 -1.02 -14.83 -2.74
N ALA A 205 -1.80 -15.32 -3.70
CA ALA A 205 -2.10 -16.73 -3.85
C ALA A 205 -2.14 -17.11 -5.33
N VAL A 206 -1.60 -18.27 -5.66
CA VAL A 206 -1.70 -18.88 -7.00
C VAL A 206 -2.09 -20.33 -6.82
N ASP A 207 -3.07 -20.80 -7.58
CA ASP A 207 -3.49 -22.20 -7.57
C ASP A 207 -2.80 -23.04 -8.64
N ARG A 208 -3.06 -24.35 -8.62
CA ARG A 208 -2.48 -25.32 -9.55
C ARG A 208 -2.90 -25.11 -11.01
N ASP A 209 -4.03 -24.44 -11.24
CA ASP A 209 -4.61 -24.21 -12.57
C ASP A 209 -4.15 -22.84 -13.13
N GLY A 210 -3.32 -22.11 -12.38
CA GLY A 210 -2.77 -20.80 -12.76
C GLY A 210 -3.67 -19.62 -12.41
N MET A 211 -4.73 -19.81 -11.62
CA MET A 211 -5.51 -18.71 -11.09
C MET A 211 -4.68 -17.96 -10.05
N SER A 212 -4.58 -16.64 -10.21
CA SER A 212 -3.81 -15.77 -9.33
C SER A 212 -4.69 -14.75 -8.64
N VAL A 213 -4.46 -14.55 -7.34
CA VAL A 213 -5.16 -13.56 -6.51
C VAL A 213 -4.12 -12.71 -5.77
N ALA A 214 -4.09 -11.41 -6.09
CA ALA A 214 -3.42 -10.38 -5.30
C ALA A 214 -4.49 -9.59 -4.55
N LEU A 215 -4.55 -9.74 -3.22
CA LEU A 215 -5.58 -9.12 -2.38
C LEU A 215 -4.92 -8.23 -1.33
N THR A 216 -5.18 -6.93 -1.41
CA THR A 216 -4.81 -5.96 -0.37
C THR A 216 -6.07 -5.49 0.36
N THR A 217 -6.04 -5.51 1.69
CA THR A 217 -7.16 -5.09 2.54
C THR A 217 -6.68 -4.30 3.74
N THR A 218 -7.49 -3.37 4.22
CA THR A 218 -7.10 -2.35 5.18
C THR A 218 -8.28 -1.91 6.06
N ILE A 219 -7.94 -1.33 7.21
CA ILE A 219 -8.86 -0.55 8.05
C ILE A 219 -8.27 0.86 8.27
N ASN A 220 -7.44 1.31 7.34
CA ASN A 220 -6.39 2.31 7.48
C ASN A 220 -5.47 1.99 8.66
N THR A 221 -5.26 2.91 9.60
CA THR A 221 -4.19 2.83 10.61
C THR A 221 -4.28 1.56 11.47
N SER A 222 -3.21 1.26 12.22
CA SER A 222 -3.20 0.09 13.12
C SER A 222 -4.39 0.11 14.08
N PHE A 223 -5.29 -0.86 13.92
CA PHE A 223 -6.58 -0.99 14.64
C PHE A 223 -7.65 0.08 14.33
N GLY A 224 -7.51 0.81 13.21
CA GLY A 224 -8.56 1.68 12.67
C GLY A 224 -8.93 2.83 13.60
N SER A 225 -10.22 3.06 13.80
CA SER A 225 -10.73 4.21 14.54
C SER A 225 -10.75 4.05 16.07
N ASP A 226 -10.35 2.89 16.61
CA ASP A 226 -10.64 2.47 18.00
C ASP A 226 -12.15 2.43 18.34
N VAL A 227 -13.05 2.56 17.34
CA VAL A 227 -14.47 2.36 17.55
C VAL A 227 -14.80 0.88 17.37
N VAL A 228 -15.28 0.25 18.42
CA VAL A 228 -15.67 -1.16 18.43
C VAL A 228 -17.15 -1.27 18.67
N ASP A 229 -17.89 -1.89 17.75
CA ASP A 229 -19.29 -2.20 17.99
C ASP A 229 -19.40 -3.33 19.04
N PRO A 230 -20.00 -3.07 20.22
CA PRO A 230 -20.02 -4.03 21.32
C PRO A 230 -20.78 -5.32 20.97
N ARG A 231 -21.70 -5.26 20.00
CA ARG A 231 -22.46 -6.44 19.59
C ARG A 231 -21.70 -7.28 18.58
N THR A 232 -21.22 -6.68 17.49
CA THR A 232 -20.58 -7.44 16.42
C THR A 232 -19.12 -7.75 16.72
N SER A 233 -18.51 -7.04 17.69
CA SER A 233 -17.07 -7.01 17.94
C SER A 233 -16.24 -6.59 16.72
N ILE A 234 -16.84 -5.91 15.74
CA ILE A 234 -16.14 -5.34 14.59
C ILE A 234 -15.45 -4.04 15.05
N VAL A 235 -14.19 -3.88 14.65
CA VAL A 235 -13.43 -2.64 14.78
C VAL A 235 -13.69 -1.85 13.50
N LEU A 236 -14.15 -0.61 13.61
CA LEU A 236 -14.41 0.25 12.45
C LEU A 236 -13.09 0.82 11.94
N ASN A 237 -13.01 1.03 10.62
CA ASN A 237 -11.87 1.69 10.00
C ASN A 237 -11.88 3.20 10.28
N ASN A 238 -10.76 3.86 9.98
CA ASN A 238 -10.65 5.31 9.88
C ASN A 238 -10.19 5.73 8.47
N GLU A 239 -10.71 5.08 7.43
CA GLU A 239 -10.29 5.31 6.02
C GLU A 239 -10.56 6.74 5.54
N MET A 240 -11.51 7.46 6.16
CA MET A 240 -11.77 8.86 5.85
C MET A 240 -10.56 9.78 6.09
N ASP A 241 -9.55 9.34 6.86
CA ASP A 241 -8.27 10.06 7.10
C ASP A 241 -7.41 10.17 5.83
N ASP A 242 -7.64 9.30 4.84
CA ASP A 242 -6.92 9.32 3.56
C ASP A 242 -7.36 10.49 2.66
N PHE A 243 -8.49 11.13 2.94
CA PHE A 243 -8.89 12.36 2.25
C PHE A 243 -8.02 13.56 2.66
N ALA A 244 -7.89 14.53 1.75
CA ALA A 244 -7.41 15.85 2.10
C ALA A 244 -8.40 16.52 3.06
N ALA A 245 -8.03 16.63 4.34
CA ALA A 245 -8.90 17.12 5.41
C ALA A 245 -9.37 18.57 5.23
N ALA A 246 -8.60 19.41 4.54
CA ALA A 246 -8.95 20.81 4.27
C ALA A 246 -8.40 21.29 2.91
N PRO A 247 -9.05 20.93 1.79
CA PRO A 247 -8.69 21.43 0.47
C PRO A 247 -8.77 22.95 0.42
N GLY A 248 -7.84 23.60 -0.28
CA GLY A 248 -7.80 25.06 -0.33
C GLY A 248 -7.32 25.75 0.97
N THR A 249 -7.17 25.02 2.08
CA THR A 249 -6.70 25.57 3.36
C THR A 249 -5.26 25.15 3.64
N PRO A 250 -4.34 26.10 3.88
CA PRO A 250 -2.97 25.79 4.26
C PRO A 250 -2.89 25.03 5.59
N ASN A 251 -2.11 23.95 5.66
CA ASN A 251 -1.77 23.28 6.91
C ASN A 251 -0.75 24.12 7.73
N ALA A 252 -0.28 23.60 8.88
CA ALA A 252 0.68 24.28 9.76
C ALA A 252 2.02 24.70 9.08
N TYR A 253 2.29 24.19 7.87
CA TYR A 253 3.46 24.51 7.06
C TYR A 253 3.13 25.34 5.81
N GLY A 254 1.89 25.84 5.70
CA GLY A 254 1.44 26.63 4.56
C GLY A 254 1.01 25.81 3.33
N LEU A 255 0.97 24.48 3.43
CA LEU A 255 0.64 23.60 2.29
C LEU A 255 -0.86 23.42 2.11
N VAL A 256 -1.35 23.64 0.90
CA VAL A 256 -2.78 23.50 0.57
C VAL A 256 -3.08 22.05 0.18
N GLY A 257 -4.16 21.47 0.72
CA GLY A 257 -4.63 20.15 0.31
C GLY A 257 -5.26 20.17 -1.09
N ASP A 258 -5.07 19.10 -1.86
CA ASP A 258 -5.59 18.99 -3.23
C ASP A 258 -7.12 18.76 -3.26
N GLU A 259 -7.81 19.40 -4.22
CA GLU A 259 -9.26 19.29 -4.39
C GLU A 259 -9.70 17.90 -4.90
N GLN A 260 -8.84 17.19 -5.62
CA GLN A 260 -9.21 15.92 -6.25
C GLN A 260 -9.41 14.80 -5.25
N ASN A 261 -8.74 14.88 -4.09
CA ASN A 261 -8.95 14.00 -2.95
C ASN A 261 -9.62 14.73 -1.77
N ALA A 262 -10.43 15.76 -2.03
CA ALA A 262 -11.30 16.38 -1.03
C ALA A 262 -12.40 15.44 -0.53
N ILE A 263 -12.81 15.59 0.74
CA ILE A 263 -13.98 14.91 1.31
C ILE A 263 -15.25 15.34 0.55
N ALA A 264 -16.02 14.36 0.07
CA ALA A 264 -17.35 14.58 -0.50
C ALA A 264 -18.27 13.37 -0.25
N PRO A 265 -19.61 13.56 -0.17
CA PRO A 265 -20.55 12.45 -0.02
C PRO A 265 -20.44 11.42 -1.15
N GLY A 266 -20.42 10.13 -0.79
CA GLY A 266 -20.33 9.01 -1.73
C GLY A 266 -18.97 8.84 -2.41
N LYS A 267 -18.01 9.74 -2.16
CA LYS A 267 -16.65 9.67 -2.68
C LYS A 267 -15.82 8.68 -1.88
N ARG A 268 -14.86 8.03 -2.55
CA ARG A 268 -13.90 7.10 -1.97
C ARG A 268 -12.54 7.79 -1.82
N PRO A 269 -11.86 7.65 -0.68
CA PRO A 269 -10.55 8.26 -0.49
C PRO A 269 -9.48 7.60 -1.38
N LEU A 270 -8.46 8.38 -1.74
CA LEU A 270 -7.32 7.91 -2.51
C LEU A 270 -6.44 6.95 -1.69
N SER A 271 -6.32 5.71 -2.16
CA SER A 271 -5.49 4.68 -1.51
C SER A 271 -4.12 4.53 -2.16
N SER A 272 -3.13 3.99 -1.45
CA SER A 272 -1.82 3.56 -1.99
C SER A 272 -1.70 2.05 -2.22
N MET A 273 -2.79 1.28 -2.05
CA MET A 273 -2.78 -0.18 -2.25
C MET A 273 -2.42 -0.57 -3.69
N THR A 274 -1.38 -1.39 -3.86
CA THR A 274 -0.86 -1.81 -5.18
C THR A 274 -0.87 -3.34 -5.38
N PRO A 275 -2.02 -4.04 -5.22
CA PRO A 275 -2.07 -5.45 -5.58
C PRO A 275 -1.84 -5.58 -7.10
N THR A 276 -0.89 -6.41 -7.48
CA THR A 276 -0.41 -6.51 -8.86
C THR A 276 -0.17 -7.97 -9.23
N VAL A 277 -0.64 -8.36 -10.41
CA VAL A 277 -0.31 -9.63 -11.05
C VAL A 277 0.55 -9.33 -12.26
N VAL A 278 1.68 -10.02 -12.40
CA VAL A 278 2.61 -9.90 -13.52
C VAL A 278 2.48 -11.15 -14.39
N LEU A 279 2.29 -10.93 -15.68
CA LEU A 279 2.26 -11.95 -16.71
C LEU A 279 3.54 -11.90 -17.54
N ASP A 280 4.00 -13.05 -17.99
CA ASP A 280 5.07 -13.16 -18.96
C ASP A 280 4.61 -12.79 -20.39
N ALA A 281 5.52 -12.93 -21.36
CA ALA A 281 5.26 -12.68 -22.77
C ALA A 281 4.15 -13.56 -23.38
N ASP A 282 3.93 -14.76 -22.82
CA ASP A 282 2.89 -15.70 -23.26
C ASP A 282 1.54 -15.46 -22.56
N GLY A 283 1.46 -14.46 -21.67
CA GLY A 283 0.26 -14.15 -20.89
C GLY A 283 0.03 -15.09 -19.70
N LYS A 284 1.03 -15.89 -19.29
CA LYS A 284 0.93 -16.76 -18.12
C LYS A 284 1.40 -16.03 -16.87
N VAL A 285 0.79 -16.35 -15.73
CA VAL A 285 1.15 -15.77 -14.43
C VAL A 285 2.61 -16.05 -14.10
N LEU A 286 3.39 -14.98 -13.96
CA LEU A 286 4.77 -15.01 -13.49
C LEU A 286 4.84 -14.69 -11.99
N MET A 287 4.10 -13.68 -11.54
CA MET A 287 4.17 -13.18 -10.18
C MET A 287 2.82 -12.64 -9.70
N SER A 288 2.47 -12.90 -8.45
CA SER A 288 1.46 -12.15 -7.69
C SER A 288 2.18 -11.42 -6.57
N ILE A 289 1.97 -10.11 -6.46
CA ILE A 289 2.68 -9.28 -5.49
C ILE A 289 1.78 -8.17 -4.94
N GLY A 290 2.06 -7.77 -3.72
CA GLY A 290 1.55 -6.55 -3.12
C GLY A 290 2.11 -6.36 -1.73
N ALA A 291 1.76 -5.25 -1.09
CA ALA A 291 2.33 -4.89 0.19
C ALA A 291 1.32 -4.24 1.13
N SER A 292 1.78 -4.09 2.35
CA SER A 292 1.19 -3.21 3.36
C SER A 292 2.18 -2.13 3.78
N GLY A 293 1.70 -0.95 4.18
CA GLY A 293 2.57 0.13 4.65
C GLY A 293 2.13 1.54 4.24
N GLY A 294 0.84 1.76 3.97
CA GLY A 294 0.34 3.06 3.48
C GLY A 294 1.03 3.48 2.19
N SER A 295 1.45 4.74 2.13
CA SER A 295 2.17 5.35 1.01
C SER A 295 3.37 4.51 0.57
N THR A 296 4.07 3.89 1.52
CA THR A 296 5.28 3.09 1.22
C THR A 296 5.02 1.79 0.46
N ILE A 297 3.76 1.36 0.31
CA ILE A 297 3.36 0.18 -0.47
C ILE A 297 3.91 0.26 -1.89
N ILE A 298 3.78 1.43 -2.53
CA ILE A 298 4.10 1.58 -3.96
C ILE A 298 5.59 1.36 -4.21
N SER A 299 6.45 2.04 -3.44
CA SER A 299 7.90 1.90 -3.59
C SER A 299 8.37 0.50 -3.19
N ALA A 300 7.72 -0.14 -2.22
CA ALA A 300 8.07 -1.49 -1.79
C ALA A 300 7.73 -2.54 -2.86
N VAL A 301 6.55 -2.44 -3.49
CA VAL A 301 6.17 -3.29 -4.62
C VAL A 301 7.08 -3.06 -5.80
N LEU A 302 7.43 -1.80 -6.12
CA LEU A 302 8.37 -1.48 -7.19
C LEU A 302 9.74 -2.14 -6.96
N GLN A 303 10.33 -1.95 -5.79
CA GLN A 303 11.66 -2.52 -5.46
C GLN A 303 11.64 -4.05 -5.53
N VAL A 304 10.71 -4.72 -4.83
CA VAL A 304 10.68 -6.19 -4.83
C VAL A 304 10.38 -6.75 -6.22
N LEU A 305 9.59 -6.05 -7.04
CA LEU A 305 9.41 -6.44 -8.43
C LEU A 305 10.74 -6.36 -9.20
N LEU A 306 11.48 -5.25 -9.10
CA LEU A 306 12.79 -5.08 -9.73
C LEU A 306 13.84 -6.07 -9.20
N ASP A 307 13.84 -6.36 -7.91
CA ASP A 307 14.73 -7.33 -7.27
C ASP A 307 14.59 -8.71 -7.93
N VAL A 308 13.35 -9.12 -8.24
CA VAL A 308 13.08 -10.38 -8.94
C VAL A 308 13.39 -10.27 -10.45
N VAL A 309 12.92 -9.22 -11.14
CA VAL A 309 12.94 -9.21 -12.62
C VAL A 309 14.20 -8.61 -13.24
N VAL A 310 14.95 -7.79 -12.50
CA VAL A 310 16.21 -7.16 -12.93
C VAL A 310 17.40 -7.84 -12.27
N PHE A 311 17.31 -8.14 -10.98
CA PHE A 311 18.44 -8.66 -10.19
C PHE A 311 18.38 -10.17 -9.95
N ASP A 312 17.44 -10.88 -10.59
CA ASP A 312 17.26 -12.34 -10.56
C ASP A 312 17.22 -12.93 -9.14
N MET A 313 16.71 -12.17 -8.18
CA MET A 313 16.60 -12.62 -6.79
C MET A 313 15.48 -13.63 -6.62
N ASP A 314 15.70 -14.63 -5.78
CA ASP A 314 14.63 -15.53 -5.37
C ASP A 314 13.56 -14.76 -4.55
N PRO A 315 12.31 -15.26 -4.48
CA PRO A 315 11.22 -14.51 -3.85
C PRO A 315 11.47 -14.17 -2.37
N GLN A 316 12.19 -15.01 -1.63
CA GLN A 316 12.47 -14.78 -0.23
C GLN A 316 13.65 -13.81 -0.04
N GLU A 317 14.65 -13.88 -0.91
CA GLU A 317 15.74 -12.90 -1.00
C GLU A 317 15.19 -11.50 -1.30
N ALA A 318 14.36 -11.36 -2.34
CA ALA A 318 13.78 -10.10 -2.77
C ALA A 318 12.98 -9.40 -1.66
N VAL A 319 12.13 -10.11 -0.92
CA VAL A 319 11.37 -9.48 0.20
C VAL A 319 12.24 -9.17 1.41
N ALA A 320 13.38 -9.85 1.58
CA ALA A 320 14.30 -9.64 2.68
C ALA A 320 15.29 -8.50 2.41
N ALA A 321 15.53 -8.15 1.14
CA ALA A 321 16.43 -7.07 0.74
C ALA A 321 16.11 -5.76 1.50
N PRO A 322 17.13 -4.99 1.93
CA PRO A 322 16.93 -3.66 2.48
C PRO A 322 16.28 -2.75 1.45
N ARG A 323 15.22 -2.04 1.85
CA ARG A 323 14.49 -1.11 0.98
C ARG A 323 14.76 0.34 1.33
N PHE A 324 14.49 1.19 0.37
CA PHE A 324 14.46 2.64 0.54
C PHE A 324 13.09 3.20 0.14
N HIS A 325 12.81 4.43 0.56
CA HIS A 325 11.54 5.09 0.25
C HIS A 325 11.70 6.60 0.18
N HIS A 326 11.05 7.19 -0.82
CA HIS A 326 10.82 8.61 -0.92
C HIS A 326 9.44 8.82 -1.55
N GLN A 327 8.66 9.74 -1.01
CA GLN A 327 7.28 10.03 -1.46
C GLN A 327 7.08 11.50 -1.81
N TRP A 328 8.16 12.12 -2.30
CA TRP A 328 8.30 13.55 -2.60
C TRP A 328 8.20 14.47 -1.37
N GLN A 329 7.13 14.35 -0.58
CA GLN A 329 6.93 15.10 0.65
C GLN A 329 6.58 14.17 1.83
N PRO A 330 7.30 14.24 2.98
CA PRO A 330 8.46 15.12 3.24
C PRO A 330 9.69 14.76 2.38
N SER A 331 10.58 15.75 2.16
CA SER A 331 11.82 15.61 1.38
C SER A 331 12.88 14.83 2.16
N THR A 332 12.66 13.55 2.37
CA THR A 332 13.56 12.70 3.15
C THR A 332 13.61 11.31 2.53
N LEU A 333 14.81 10.87 2.21
CA LEU A 333 15.09 9.52 1.75
C LEU A 333 15.19 8.60 2.97
N TRP A 334 14.22 7.71 3.12
CA TRP A 334 14.27 6.69 4.14
C TRP A 334 15.05 5.49 3.63
N LEU A 335 16.00 5.03 4.42
CA LEU A 335 16.71 3.78 4.19
C LEU A 335 16.41 2.83 5.34
N GLU A 336 16.17 1.56 5.04
CA GLU A 336 16.18 0.53 6.07
C GLU A 336 17.62 0.23 6.54
N PRO A 337 17.80 -0.36 7.73
CA PRO A 337 19.11 -0.90 8.11
C PRO A 337 19.60 -1.91 7.06
N GLY A 338 20.89 -1.86 6.72
CA GLY A 338 21.52 -2.76 5.76
C GLY A 338 22.27 -2.05 4.62
N PHE A 339 21.98 -0.78 4.37
CA PHE A 339 22.75 0.03 3.41
C PHE A 339 24.15 0.37 3.95
N PRO A 340 25.23 0.12 3.18
CA PRO A 340 26.58 0.53 3.54
C PRO A 340 26.70 2.04 3.80
N LEU A 341 27.59 2.44 4.72
CA LEU A 341 27.73 3.85 5.13
C LEU A 341 28.26 4.74 3.98
N ASP A 342 29.08 4.19 3.09
CA ASP A 342 29.55 4.86 1.88
C ASP A 342 28.42 5.15 0.90
N VAL A 343 27.45 4.24 0.75
CA VAL A 343 26.22 4.49 -0.03
C VAL A 343 25.43 5.65 0.58
N GLN A 344 25.23 5.64 1.90
CA GLN A 344 24.52 6.72 2.61
C GLN A 344 25.20 8.08 2.38
N ARG A 345 26.52 8.15 2.58
CA ARG A 345 27.32 9.37 2.39
C ARG A 345 27.34 9.84 0.93
N ALA A 346 27.35 8.91 -0.02
CA ALA A 346 27.28 9.25 -1.44
C ALA A 346 25.92 9.85 -1.82
N LEU A 347 24.82 9.39 -1.21
CA LEU A 347 23.50 9.98 -1.38
C LEU A 347 23.41 11.37 -0.73
N GLU A 348 23.95 11.53 0.48
CA GLU A 348 24.03 12.82 1.16
C GLU A 348 24.85 13.85 0.38
N SER A 349 25.97 13.44 -0.23
CA SER A 349 26.85 14.34 -0.98
C SER A 349 26.21 14.90 -2.26
N ILE A 350 25.20 14.22 -2.80
CA ILE A 350 24.38 14.68 -3.94
C ILE A 350 23.07 15.33 -3.51
N GLY A 351 22.90 15.60 -2.21
CA GLY A 351 21.84 16.45 -1.66
C GLY A 351 20.67 15.73 -0.98
N HIS A 352 20.66 14.39 -0.94
CA HIS A 352 19.58 13.66 -0.26
C HIS A 352 19.65 13.87 1.26
N THR A 353 18.51 14.17 1.87
CA THR A 353 18.38 14.09 3.34
C THR A 353 18.07 12.65 3.71
N VAL A 354 19.07 11.92 4.19
CA VAL A 354 18.95 10.49 4.50
C VAL A 354 18.50 10.27 5.94
N THR A 355 17.57 9.33 6.15
CA THR A 355 17.19 8.86 7.48
C THR A 355 17.13 7.35 7.50
N VAL A 356 17.90 6.72 8.39
CA VAL A 356 17.85 5.27 8.60
C VAL A 356 16.75 4.93 9.59
N ARG A 357 15.78 4.12 9.20
CA ARG A 357 14.68 3.69 10.07
C ARG A 357 14.24 2.26 9.77
N PRO A 358 13.83 1.47 10.78
CA PRO A 358 13.40 0.10 10.55
C PRO A 358 12.04 0.04 9.83
N GLY A 359 11.91 -0.95 8.94
CA GLY A 359 10.67 -1.56 8.45
C GLY A 359 9.47 -0.64 8.29
N PHE A 360 9.26 -0.06 7.10
CA PHE A 360 8.09 0.78 6.81
C PHE A 360 7.00 0.09 5.97
N SER A 361 7.33 -1.04 5.34
CA SER A 361 6.39 -1.82 4.53
C SER A 361 6.54 -3.32 4.77
N SER A 362 5.59 -4.11 4.26
CA SER A 362 5.71 -5.57 4.23
C SER A 362 5.12 -6.13 2.96
N VAL A 363 5.95 -6.80 2.16
CA VAL A 363 5.58 -7.37 0.85
C VAL A 363 5.29 -8.86 1.00
N GLN A 364 4.25 -9.35 0.33
CA GLN A 364 4.08 -10.79 0.13
C GLN A 364 4.01 -11.02 -1.38
N LEU A 365 4.71 -12.04 -1.86
CA LEU A 365 4.63 -12.43 -3.26
C LEU A 365 4.64 -13.94 -3.44
N VAL A 366 4.18 -14.35 -4.61
CA VAL A 366 4.31 -15.69 -5.16
C VAL A 366 4.88 -15.54 -6.57
N VAL A 367 5.97 -16.22 -6.89
CA VAL A 367 6.65 -16.19 -8.20
C VAL A 367 6.72 -17.59 -8.78
N ARG A 368 6.58 -17.71 -10.09
CA ARG A 368 6.74 -18.97 -10.80
C ARG A 368 8.21 -19.38 -10.86
N ALA A 369 8.53 -20.58 -10.38
CA ALA A 369 9.88 -21.15 -10.30
C ALA A 369 10.09 -22.33 -11.27
N GLY A 370 9.33 -22.34 -12.38
CA GLY A 370 9.31 -23.40 -13.39
C GLY A 370 7.90 -23.84 -13.76
N GLU A 371 7.78 -24.83 -14.66
CA GLU A 371 6.47 -25.33 -15.09
C GLU A 371 5.66 -25.89 -13.91
N GLY A 372 4.50 -25.27 -13.65
CA GLY A 372 3.58 -25.69 -12.58
C GLY A 372 4.13 -25.52 -11.16
N ARG A 373 5.26 -24.84 -10.96
CA ARG A 373 5.87 -24.62 -9.65
C ARG A 373 5.88 -23.13 -9.31
N TYR A 374 5.48 -22.82 -8.08
CA TYR A 374 5.51 -21.47 -7.53
C TYR A 374 6.23 -21.46 -6.19
N GLU A 375 6.95 -20.38 -5.93
CA GLU A 375 7.68 -20.12 -4.70
C GLU A 375 7.19 -18.80 -4.09
N GLY A 376 6.92 -18.81 -2.79
CA GLY A 376 6.44 -17.65 -2.07
C GLY A 376 7.57 -16.95 -1.33
N GLY A 377 7.51 -15.62 -1.26
CA GLY A 377 8.32 -14.80 -0.35
C GLY A 377 7.42 -14.12 0.66
N ALA A 378 7.73 -14.27 1.95
CA ALA A 378 7.05 -13.55 3.03
C ALA A 378 8.00 -12.57 3.71
N ASP A 379 7.57 -11.31 3.85
CA ASP A 379 8.41 -10.28 4.44
C ASP A 379 8.86 -10.63 5.87
N PRO A 380 10.19 -10.69 6.14
CA PRO A 380 10.70 -10.99 7.47
C PRO A 380 10.34 -9.93 8.51
N ARG A 381 10.00 -8.69 8.09
CA ARG A 381 9.59 -7.60 9.01
C ARG A 381 8.30 -7.90 9.74
N LYS A 382 7.46 -8.82 9.22
CA LYS A 382 6.25 -9.32 9.89
C LYS A 382 6.43 -10.70 10.52
N GLY A 383 7.66 -11.22 10.61
CA GLY A 383 8.01 -12.46 11.29
C GLY A 383 7.23 -13.70 10.82
N ARG A 384 6.71 -13.67 9.58
CA ARG A 384 5.97 -14.78 8.97
C ARG A 384 6.82 -15.39 7.86
N TRP A 385 6.72 -16.71 7.75
CA TRP A 385 7.21 -17.47 6.62
C TRP A 385 6.06 -17.70 5.64
N PRO A 386 6.31 -17.80 4.33
CA PRO A 386 5.28 -18.18 3.38
C PRO A 386 4.70 -19.54 3.81
N ALA A 387 3.38 -19.68 3.77
CA ALA A 387 2.77 -20.98 3.97
C ALA A 387 3.19 -21.88 2.79
N ARG A 388 4.17 -22.76 3.00
CA ARG A 388 4.50 -23.82 2.05
C ARG A 388 3.50 -24.97 2.21
N GLU A 389 2.83 -25.34 1.12
CA GLU A 389 2.54 -26.72 0.65
C GLU A 389 1.73 -26.61 -0.67
N ALA A 390 1.94 -27.39 -1.73
CA ALA A 390 2.23 -28.82 -1.79
C ALA A 390 3.38 -29.18 -2.75
N SER A 391 4.40 -29.86 -2.22
CA SER A 391 5.19 -30.79 -3.04
C SER A 391 4.40 -32.10 -3.15
N ARG A 392 3.92 -32.37 -4.37
CA ARG A 392 3.40 -33.64 -4.92
C ARG A 392 2.46 -34.50 -4.06
#